data_AF-A0A508TDI9-F1
#
_entry.id   AF-A0A508TDI9-F1
#
_cell.length_a   1.000
_cell.length_b   1.000
_cell.length_c   1.000
_cell.angle_alpha   90.00
_cell.angle_beta   90.00
_cell.angle_gamma   90.00
#
_symmetry.space_group_name_H-M   'P 1'
#
loop_
_entity.id
_entity.type
_entity.pdbx_description
1 polymer ?
#
loop_
_entity_poly.entity_id
_entity_poly.type
_entity_poly.pdbx_seq_one_letter_code
_entity_poly.pdbx_strand_id
1 'polypeptide(L)'
;MQVLDHILRFMTLGTIIVSSIAIYAALHTNNRRVGADIFLKYSDRISNLRRTLPIAAFVERDAPCNLDMTPDERRAAHEIIYSIYELYELKVHGFLPSAIWKIREPDIERTLSLPFFRQELAALEGRFTRHPRFASWLEQLRRG
;
A
#
# COMPACT_ATOMS: atom_id res chain seq x y z
N MET A 1 44.68 -38.02 -6.95
CA MET A 1 43.69 -37.29 -7.78
C MET A 1 42.38 -37.05 -7.05
N GLN A 2 41.75 -38.06 -6.42
CA GLN A 2 40.46 -37.91 -5.74
C GLN A 2 40.37 -36.78 -4.68
N VAL A 3 41.42 -36.52 -3.90
CA VAL A 3 41.45 -35.45 -2.88
C VAL A 3 41.38 -34.06 -3.51
N LEU A 4 42.11 -33.84 -4.62
CA LEU A 4 42.12 -32.56 -5.33
C LEU A 4 40.75 -32.26 -5.95
N ASP A 5 40.09 -33.28 -6.51
CA ASP A 5 38.72 -33.14 -7.03
C ASP A 5 37.71 -32.78 -5.95
N HIS A 6 37.86 -33.34 -4.74
CA HIS A 6 37.00 -32.97 -3.61
C HIS A 6 37.24 -31.53 -3.17
N ILE A 7 38.50 -31.08 -3.08
CA ILE A 7 38.83 -29.70 -2.73
C ILE A 7 38.23 -28.73 -3.76
N LEU A 8 38.38 -29.02 -5.05
CA LEU A 8 37.81 -28.21 -6.13
C LEU A 8 36.28 -28.14 -6.02
N ARG A 9 35.60 -29.27 -5.78
CA ARG A 9 34.14 -29.31 -5.59
C ARG A 9 33.68 -28.51 -4.38
N PHE A 10 34.37 -28.61 -3.24
CA PHE A 10 34.05 -27.81 -2.07
C PHE A 10 34.28 -26.31 -2.31
N MET A 11 35.32 -25.95 -3.04
CA MET A 11 35.59 -24.56 -3.41
C MET A 11 34.49 -24.01 -4.31
N THR A 12 34.07 -24.76 -5.34
CA THR A 12 32.95 -24.37 -6.22
C THR A 12 31.62 -24.31 -5.48
N LEU A 13 31.35 -25.25 -4.57
CA LEU A 13 30.14 -25.21 -3.76
C LEU A 13 30.14 -23.97 -2.85
N GLY A 14 31.29 -23.66 -2.25
CA GLY A 14 31.48 -22.47 -1.43
C GLY A 14 31.21 -21.19 -2.20
N THR A 15 31.75 -21.05 -3.42
CA THR A 15 31.48 -19.86 -4.26
C THR A 15 30.01 -19.76 -4.64
N ILE A 16 29.35 -20.86 -5.03
CA ILE A 16 27.91 -20.87 -5.35
C ILE A 16 27.08 -20.43 -4.13
N ILE A 17 27.38 -20.93 -2.94
CA ILE A 17 26.68 -20.55 -1.71
C ILE A 17 26.87 -19.06 -1.43
N VAL A 18 28.11 -18.56 -1.45
CA VAL A 18 28.40 -17.13 -1.19
C VAL A 18 27.72 -16.24 -2.23
N SER A 19 27.78 -16.59 -3.51
CA SER A 19 27.10 -15.86 -4.57
C SER A 19 25.58 -15.85 -4.38
N SER A 20 24.99 -16.98 -3.98
CA SER A 20 23.54 -17.08 -3.72
C SER A 20 23.12 -16.18 -2.56
N ILE A 21 23.89 -16.17 -1.46
CA ILE A 21 23.66 -15.30 -0.31
C ILE A 21 23.79 -13.82 -0.71
N ALA A 22 24.81 -13.47 -1.49
CA ALA A 22 25.02 -12.09 -1.96
C ALA A 22 23.85 -11.60 -2.83
N ILE A 23 23.38 -12.42 -3.78
CA ILE A 23 22.22 -12.12 -4.62
C ILE A 23 20.98 -11.95 -3.75
N TYR A 24 20.74 -12.86 -2.81
CA TYR A 24 19.60 -12.78 -1.89
C TYR A 24 19.64 -11.49 -1.06
N ALA A 25 20.79 -11.14 -0.48
CA ALA A 25 20.95 -9.93 0.32
C ALA A 25 20.74 -8.66 -0.50
N ALA A 26 21.23 -8.63 -1.75
CA ALA A 26 21.04 -7.52 -2.67
C ALA A 26 19.55 -7.34 -3.02
N LEU A 27 18.85 -8.43 -3.37
CA LEU A 27 17.41 -8.41 -3.65
C LEU A 27 16.61 -7.96 -2.43
N HIS A 28 16.91 -8.51 -1.25
CA HIS A 28 16.22 -8.15 -0.01
C HIS A 28 16.39 -6.66 0.33
N THR A 29 17.62 -6.14 0.22
CA THR A 29 17.92 -4.73 0.50
C THR A 29 17.25 -3.81 -0.52
N ASN A 30 17.31 -4.16 -1.80
CA ASN A 30 16.68 -3.38 -2.86
C ASN A 30 15.16 -3.31 -2.67
N ASN A 31 14.50 -4.44 -2.39
CA ASN A 31 13.06 -4.49 -2.17
C ASN A 31 12.63 -3.66 -0.95
N ARG A 32 13.42 -3.66 0.15
CA ARG A 32 13.16 -2.79 1.29
C ARG A 32 13.31 -1.31 0.93
N ARG A 33 14.34 -0.96 0.15
CA ARG A 33 14.59 0.43 -0.27
C ARG A 33 13.47 0.96 -1.17
N VAL A 34 13.08 0.18 -2.18
CA VAL A 34 11.98 0.52 -3.08
C VAL A 34 10.66 0.63 -2.31
N GLY A 35 10.36 -0.32 -1.43
CA GLY A 35 9.17 -0.26 -0.59
C GLY A 35 9.12 0.99 0.30
N ALA A 36 10.26 1.39 0.88
CA ALA A 36 10.36 2.61 1.67
C ALA A 36 10.16 3.89 0.82
N ASP A 37 10.70 3.95 -0.40
CA ASP A 37 10.50 5.08 -1.31
C ASP A 37 9.04 5.21 -1.75
N ILE A 38 8.39 4.09 -2.09
CA ILE A 38 6.94 4.05 -2.36
C ILE A 38 6.18 4.56 -1.13
N PHE A 39 6.49 4.06 0.06
CA PHE A 39 5.83 4.49 1.29
C PHE A 39 5.96 6.00 1.53
N LEU A 40 7.14 6.58 1.35
CA LEU A 40 7.39 8.01 1.55
C LEU A 40 6.64 8.86 0.52
N LYS A 41 6.72 8.51 -0.77
CA LYS A 41 6.03 9.23 -1.85
C LYS A 41 4.51 9.20 -1.68
N TYR A 42 3.95 8.04 -1.36
CA TYR A 42 2.52 7.92 -1.09
C TYR A 42 2.11 8.66 0.17
N SER A 43 2.92 8.60 1.23
CA SER A 43 2.64 9.33 2.47
C SER A 43 2.64 10.84 2.24
N ASP A 44 3.57 11.36 1.45
CA ASP A 44 3.61 12.78 1.09
C ASP A 44 2.40 13.21 0.25
N ARG A 45 2.05 12.44 -0.79
CA ARG A 45 0.84 12.68 -1.62
C ARG A 45 -0.42 12.71 -0.76
N ILE A 46 -0.63 11.69 0.07
CA ILE A 46 -1.79 11.63 0.96
C ILE A 46 -1.75 12.76 2.00
N SER A 47 -0.60 13.09 2.56
CA SER A 47 -0.46 14.21 3.50
C SER A 47 -0.86 15.54 2.86
N ASN A 48 -0.41 15.80 1.63
CA ASN A 48 -0.76 17.01 0.89
C ASN A 48 -2.26 17.08 0.59
N LEU A 49 -2.88 15.97 0.18
CA LEU A 49 -4.33 15.90 -0.04
C LEU A 49 -5.13 16.03 1.27
N ARG A 50 -4.64 15.49 2.38
CA ARG A 50 -5.33 15.64 3.68
C ARG A 50 -5.32 17.09 4.16
N ARG A 51 -4.28 17.86 3.84
CA ARG A 51 -4.21 19.30 4.20
C ARG A 51 -5.22 20.16 3.45
N THR A 52 -5.75 19.69 2.32
CA THR A 52 -6.81 20.39 1.59
C THR A 52 -8.21 20.04 2.10
N LEU A 53 -8.32 19.04 2.97
CA LEU A 53 -9.60 18.62 3.56
C LEU A 53 -9.82 19.29 4.92
N PRO A 54 -11.06 19.64 5.26
CA PRO A 54 -11.39 20.19 6.56
C PRO A 54 -11.15 19.13 7.64
N ILE A 55 -10.70 19.56 8.82
CA ILE A 55 -10.41 18.65 9.95
C ILE A 55 -11.66 17.81 10.31
N ALA A 56 -12.86 18.38 10.16
CA ALA A 56 -14.14 17.69 10.39
C ALA A 56 -14.28 16.39 9.57
N ALA A 57 -13.67 16.31 8.38
CA ALA A 57 -13.66 15.10 7.56
C ALA A 57 -12.93 13.92 8.23
N PHE A 58 -12.11 14.16 9.27
CA PHE A 58 -11.32 13.14 9.97
C PHE A 58 -11.73 12.90 11.43
N VAL A 59 -12.60 13.73 12.01
CA VAL A 59 -12.88 13.72 13.46
C VAL A 59 -14.21 13.05 13.80
N GLU A 60 -15.24 13.22 12.98
CA GLU A 60 -16.59 12.89 13.43
C GLU A 60 -17.07 11.54 12.90
N ARG A 61 -17.05 10.53 13.79
CA ARG A 61 -17.63 9.20 13.55
C ARG A 61 -19.16 9.24 13.44
N ASP A 62 -19.80 10.25 14.02
CA ASP A 62 -21.26 10.38 14.15
C ASP A 62 -21.82 11.68 13.54
N ALA A 63 -21.01 12.47 12.83
CA ALA A 63 -21.54 13.66 12.18
C ALA A 63 -22.43 13.31 10.99
N PRO A 64 -23.48 14.12 10.74
CA PRO A 64 -24.29 13.94 9.55
C PRO A 64 -23.41 13.98 8.30
N CYS A 65 -23.60 13.01 7.40
CA CYS A 65 -22.91 12.88 6.11
C CYS A 65 -23.01 14.13 5.19
N ASN A 66 -23.74 15.16 5.60
CA ASN A 66 -23.85 16.42 4.88
C ASN A 66 -22.80 17.41 5.39
N LEU A 67 -21.52 17.05 5.24
CA LEU A 67 -20.46 18.05 5.32
C LEU A 67 -20.56 18.90 4.05
N ASP A 68 -20.85 20.20 4.19
CA ASP A 68 -20.83 21.14 3.08
C ASP A 68 -19.40 21.29 2.57
N MET A 69 -19.04 20.43 1.61
CA MET A 69 -17.75 20.44 0.96
C MET A 69 -17.77 21.22 -0.35
N THR A 70 -16.72 21.99 -0.55
CA THR A 70 -16.37 22.56 -1.84
C THR A 70 -16.07 21.45 -2.86
N PRO A 71 -16.25 21.71 -4.16
CA PRO A 71 -15.87 20.76 -5.21
C PRO A 71 -14.40 20.30 -5.14
N ASP A 72 -13.51 21.19 -4.69
CA ASP A 72 -12.08 20.89 -4.56
C ASP A 72 -11.80 19.93 -3.40
N GLU A 73 -12.50 20.07 -2.27
CA GLU A 73 -12.40 19.12 -1.15
C GLU A 73 -12.92 17.74 -1.56
N ARG A 74 -14.08 17.67 -2.24
CA ARG A 74 -14.58 16.38 -2.75
C ARG A 74 -13.60 15.75 -3.74
N ARG A 75 -13.00 16.54 -4.62
CA ARG A 75 -11.95 16.07 -5.53
C ARG A 75 -10.74 15.53 -4.77
N ALA A 76 -10.28 16.20 -3.72
CA ALA A 76 -9.17 15.73 -2.89
C ALA A 76 -9.49 14.40 -2.20
N ALA A 77 -10.72 14.22 -1.71
CA ALA A 77 -11.16 12.94 -1.14
C ALA A 77 -11.16 11.81 -2.16
N HIS A 78 -11.65 12.06 -3.38
CA HIS A 78 -11.57 11.09 -4.47
C HIS A 78 -10.11 10.74 -4.82
N GLU A 79 -9.22 11.73 -4.89
CA GLU A 79 -7.80 11.50 -5.13
C GLU A 79 -7.14 10.66 -4.03
N ILE A 80 -7.56 10.83 -2.77
CA ILE A 80 -7.13 9.96 -1.66
C ILE A 80 -7.60 8.53 -1.89
N ILE A 81 -8.88 8.32 -2.24
CA ILE A 81 -9.44 6.99 -2.51
C ILE A 81 -8.71 6.32 -3.69
N TYR A 82 -8.46 7.06 -4.78
CA TYR A 82 -7.68 6.57 -5.91
C TYR A 82 -6.25 6.24 -5.55
N SER A 83 -5.59 7.07 -4.73
CA SER A 83 -4.23 6.79 -4.25
C SER A 83 -4.19 5.52 -3.39
N ILE A 84 -5.24 5.26 -2.58
CA ILE A 84 -5.35 4.02 -1.80
C ILE A 84 -5.52 2.81 -2.73
N TYR A 85 -6.37 2.93 -3.76
CA TYR A 85 -6.53 1.91 -4.78
C TYR A 85 -5.20 1.60 -5.49
N GLU A 86 -4.47 2.62 -5.96
CA GLU A 86 -3.17 2.45 -6.62
C GLU A 86 -2.17 1.74 -5.70
N LEU A 87 -2.13 2.11 -4.42
CA LEU A 87 -1.26 1.48 -3.42
C LEU A 87 -1.66 0.02 -3.15
N TYR A 88 -2.96 -0.28 -3.13
CA TYR A 88 -3.48 -1.64 -2.99
C TYR A 88 -3.08 -2.52 -4.19
N GLU A 89 -3.19 -2.01 -5.41
CA GLU A 89 -2.74 -2.73 -6.60
C GLU A 89 -1.23 -2.99 -6.57
N LEU A 90 -0.42 -2.01 -6.14
CA LEU A 90 1.03 -2.21 -5.94
C LEU A 90 1.34 -3.33 -4.92
N LYS A 91 0.55 -3.43 -3.84
CA LYS A 91 0.64 -4.55 -2.88
C LYS A 91 0.28 -5.88 -3.54
N VAL A 92 -0.85 -5.95 -4.24
CA VAL A 92 -1.35 -7.18 -4.87
C VAL A 92 -0.37 -7.70 -5.94
N HIS A 93 0.31 -6.80 -6.65
CA HIS A 93 1.31 -7.13 -7.65
C HIS A 93 2.73 -7.34 -7.09
N GLY A 94 2.93 -7.24 -5.77
CA GLY A 94 4.20 -7.52 -5.10
C GLY A 94 5.24 -6.39 -5.17
N PHE A 95 4.89 -5.22 -5.72
CA PHE A 95 5.76 -4.04 -5.74
C PHE A 95 5.89 -3.40 -4.35
N LEU A 96 4.83 -3.49 -3.54
CA LEU A 96 4.85 -3.06 -2.15
C LEU A 96 5.02 -4.28 -1.23
N PRO A 97 6.16 -4.41 -0.51
CA PRO A 97 6.36 -5.50 0.43
C PRO A 97 5.26 -5.53 1.49
N SER A 98 4.74 -6.71 1.82
CA SER A 98 3.67 -6.87 2.82
C SER A 98 4.01 -6.25 4.17
N ALA A 99 5.29 -6.32 4.59
CA ALA A 99 5.76 -5.69 5.81
C ALA A 99 5.57 -4.15 5.82
N ILE A 100 5.70 -3.50 4.66
CA ILE A 100 5.47 -2.06 4.52
C ILE A 100 3.97 -1.75 4.47
N TRP A 101 3.19 -2.57 3.74
CA TRP A 101 1.73 -2.43 3.71
C TRP A 101 1.11 -2.48 5.11
N LYS A 102 1.53 -3.45 5.94
CA LYS A 102 1.03 -3.60 7.33
C LYS A 102 1.25 -2.39 8.22
N ILE A 103 2.21 -1.51 7.90
CA ILE A 103 2.43 -0.27 8.64
C ILE A 103 1.25 0.69 8.41
N ARG A 104 0.69 0.69 7.19
CA ARG A 104 -0.27 1.69 6.74
C ARG A 104 -1.71 1.16 6.66
N GLU A 105 -1.87 -0.14 6.56
CA GLU A 105 -3.17 -0.82 6.51
C GLU A 105 -4.13 -0.30 7.58
N PRO A 106 -3.79 -0.25 8.89
CA PRO A 106 -4.73 0.23 9.91
C PRO A 106 -5.19 1.69 9.70
N ASP A 107 -4.29 2.56 9.23
CA ASP A 107 -4.61 3.97 8.97
C ASP A 107 -5.52 4.12 7.75
N ILE A 108 -5.29 3.30 6.71
CA ILE A 108 -6.14 3.27 5.52
C ILE A 108 -7.53 2.76 5.89
N GLU A 109 -7.61 1.66 6.63
CA GLU A 109 -8.87 1.08 7.10
C GLU A 109 -9.64 2.09 7.95
N ARG A 110 -8.96 2.76 8.89
CA ARG A 110 -9.55 3.84 9.68
C ARG A 110 -10.07 4.97 8.81
N THR A 111 -9.29 5.41 7.82
CA THR A 111 -9.66 6.52 6.91
C THR A 111 -10.90 6.15 6.09
N LEU A 112 -10.91 4.97 5.47
CA LEU A 112 -12.02 4.49 4.65
C LEU A 112 -13.27 4.15 5.49
N SER A 113 -13.11 3.93 6.79
CA SER A 113 -14.23 3.69 7.71
C SER A 113 -14.92 4.96 8.18
N LEU A 114 -14.35 6.14 7.94
CA LEU A 114 -14.98 7.41 8.29
C LEU A 114 -16.26 7.63 7.46
N PRO A 115 -17.34 8.18 8.05
CA PRO A 115 -18.63 8.34 7.37
C PRO A 115 -18.51 9.06 6.02
N PHE A 116 -17.72 10.13 6.00
CA PHE A 116 -17.43 10.91 4.81
C PHE A 116 -16.78 10.07 3.69
N PHE A 117 -15.70 9.34 4.01
CA PHE A 117 -15.03 8.50 3.02
C PHE A 117 -15.89 7.33 2.57
N ARG A 118 -16.75 6.78 3.44
CA ARG A 118 -17.75 5.76 3.05
C ARG A 118 -18.75 6.28 2.03
N GLN A 119 -19.23 7.51 2.18
CA GLN A 119 -20.15 8.14 1.24
C GLN A 119 -19.49 8.39 -0.12
N GLU A 120 -18.30 9.00 -0.14
CA GLU A 120 -17.58 9.25 -1.39
C GLU A 120 -17.15 7.93 -2.06
N LEU A 121 -16.82 6.90 -1.28
CA LEU A 121 -16.53 5.56 -1.81
C LEU A 121 -17.76 4.94 -2.49
N ALA A 122 -18.95 5.08 -1.90
CA ALA A 122 -20.19 4.60 -2.51
C ALA A 122 -20.49 5.32 -3.84
N ALA A 123 -20.17 6.61 -3.94
CA ALA A 123 -20.27 7.36 -5.19
C ALA A 123 -19.28 6.87 -6.28
N LEU A 124 -18.17 6.26 -5.87
CA LEU A 124 -17.13 5.72 -6.75
C LEU A 124 -17.24 4.21 -7.01
N GLU A 125 -18.14 3.49 -6.34
CA GLU A 125 -18.22 2.02 -6.38
C GLU A 125 -18.30 1.46 -7.80
N GLY A 126 -19.08 2.09 -8.67
CA GLY A 126 -19.21 1.72 -10.09
C GLY A 126 -17.89 1.72 -10.85
N ARG A 127 -16.92 2.56 -10.44
CA ARG A 127 -15.60 2.66 -11.07
C ARG A 127 -14.66 1.52 -10.68
N PHE A 128 -14.88 0.88 -9.54
CA PHE A 128 -14.06 -0.22 -9.04
C PHE A 128 -14.57 -1.61 -9.44
N THR A 129 -15.68 -1.68 -10.19
CA THR A 129 -16.26 -2.95 -10.68
C THR A 129 -15.29 -3.78 -11.53
N ARG A 130 -14.35 -3.15 -12.22
CA ARG A 130 -13.29 -3.82 -13.01
C ARG A 130 -12.11 -4.32 -12.16
N HIS A 131 -12.12 -4.03 -10.85
CA HIS A 131 -11.06 -4.33 -9.91
C HIS A 131 -11.60 -5.20 -8.77
N PRO A 132 -11.95 -6.47 -9.05
CA PRO A 132 -12.70 -7.33 -8.13
C PRO A 132 -11.96 -7.59 -6.81
N ARG A 133 -10.62 -7.61 -6.83
CA ARG A 133 -9.81 -7.76 -5.61
C ARG A 133 -9.98 -6.55 -4.69
N PHE A 134 -9.85 -5.35 -5.23
CA PHE A 134 -10.05 -4.12 -4.47
C PHE A 134 -11.48 -4.02 -3.95
N ALA A 135 -12.49 -4.26 -4.80
CA ALA A 135 -13.89 -4.27 -4.38
C ALA A 135 -14.16 -5.28 -3.25
N SER A 136 -13.60 -6.50 -3.35
CA SER A 136 -13.74 -7.51 -2.30
C SER A 136 -13.09 -7.10 -0.98
N TRP A 137 -11.97 -6.38 -1.04
CA TRP A 137 -11.29 -5.87 0.14
C TRP A 137 -12.09 -4.73 0.80
N LEU A 138 -12.64 -3.80 0.01
CA LEU A 138 -13.54 -2.76 0.53
C LEU A 138 -14.78 -3.36 1.21
N GLU A 139 -15.35 -4.41 0.64
CA GLU A 139 -16.50 -5.10 1.23
C GLU A 139 -16.15 -5.85 2.53
N GLN A 140 -14.90 -6.27 2.71
CA GLN A 140 -14.43 -6.80 3.99
C GLN A 140 -14.33 -5.67 5.04
N LEU A 141 -13.81 -4.51 4.65
CA LEU A 141 -13.72 -3.33 5.54
C LEU A 141 -15.07 -2.79 5.99
N ARG A 142 -16.11 -2.96 5.16
CA ARG A 142 -17.47 -2.54 5.51
C ARG A 142 -18.11 -3.44 6.58
N ARG A 143 -17.71 -4.72 6.63
CA ARG A 143 -18.27 -5.75 7.51
C ARG A 143 -17.55 -5.89 8.86
N GLY A 144 -16.32 -5.38 8.96
CA GLY A 144 -15.56 -5.25 10.21
C GLY A 144 -15.92 -3.98 10.97
#